data_AF-A0A7C6IQL8-F1
#
_entry.id   AF-A0A7C6IQL8-F1
#
_cell.length_a   1.000
_cell.length_b   1.000
_cell.length_c   1.000
_cell.angle_alpha   90.00
_cell.angle_beta   90.00
_cell.angle_gamma   90.00
#
_symmetry.space_group_name_H-M   'P 1'
#
loop_
_entity.id
_entity.type
_entity.pdbx_description
1 polymer ?
#
loop_
_entity_poly.entity_id
_entity_poly.type
_entity_poly.pdbx_seq_one_letter_code
_entity_poly.pdbx_strand_id
1 'polypeptide(L)' 'MPDKRKKGAQSKEEQLENTRARMDEADDRLELSNMSEEEKENIRLKNKHRAEQIEGLESELSDGYDDEDE' A
#
# COMPACT_ATOMS: atom_id res chain seq x y z
N MET A 1 12.38 -24.69 -23.34
CA MET A 1 11.39 -24.32 -22.33
C MET A 1 11.99 -23.29 -21.38
N PRO A 2 11.50 -22.04 -21.33
CA PRO A 2 11.77 -21.22 -20.16
C PRO A 2 10.51 -20.50 -19.64
N ASP A 3 9.58 -21.26 -19.06
CA ASP A 3 8.51 -20.73 -18.19
C ASP A 3 9.01 -20.59 -16.75
N LYS A 4 10.08 -19.80 -16.56
CA LYS A 4 10.58 -19.40 -15.23
C LYS A 4 10.27 -17.94 -14.92
N ARG A 5 9.26 -17.35 -15.56
CA ARG A 5 8.93 -15.93 -15.36
C ARG A 5 7.76 -15.80 -14.38
N LYS A 6 8.12 -15.23 -13.22
CA LYS A 6 7.33 -14.38 -12.35
C LYS A 6 6.29 -15.09 -11.47
N LYS A 7 6.73 -15.46 -10.25
CA LYS A 7 5.81 -15.43 -9.10
C LYS A 7 5.24 -14.01 -9.02
N GLY A 8 3.97 -13.85 -9.37
CA GLY A 8 3.06 -12.76 -9.02
C GLY A 8 3.65 -11.34 -9.09
N ALA A 9 3.93 -10.84 -10.29
CA ALA A 9 4.05 -9.40 -10.46
C ALA A 9 2.64 -8.80 -10.35
N GLN A 10 2.28 -8.29 -9.17
CA GLN A 10 1.02 -7.56 -8.95
C GLN A 10 1.08 -6.23 -9.71
N SER A 11 -0.03 -5.78 -10.31
CA SER A 11 -0.08 -4.47 -10.95
C SER A 11 0.11 -3.35 -9.91
N LYS A 12 0.52 -2.15 -10.34
CA LYS A 12 0.65 -0.99 -9.43
C LYS A 12 -0.70 -0.64 -8.78
N GLU A 13 -1.80 -0.77 -9.53
CA GLU A 13 -3.17 -0.60 -9.04
C GLU A 13 -3.52 -1.65 -7.96
N GLU A 14 -3.17 -2.92 -8.19
CA GLU A 14 -3.40 -3.99 -7.21
C GLU A 14 -2.54 -3.78 -5.95
N GLN A 15 -1.32 -3.27 -6.09
CA GLN A 15 -0.47 -2.90 -4.96
C GLN A 15 -1.05 -1.72 -4.18
N LEU A 16 -1.59 -0.72 -4.87
CA LEU A 16 -2.24 0.45 -4.27
C LEU A 16 -3.47 0.03 -3.46
N GLU A 17 -4.37 -0.76 -4.04
CA GLU A 17 -5.58 -1.25 -3.39
C GLU A 17 -5.25 -2.11 -2.15
N ASN A 18 -4.30 -3.04 -2.28
CA ASN A 18 -3.86 -3.85 -1.15
C ASN A 18 -3.21 -3.02 -0.03
N THR A 19 -2.50 -1.94 -0.38
CA THR A 19 -1.83 -1.09 0.61
C THR A 19 -2.84 -0.24 1.35
N ARG A 20 -3.86 0.30 0.66
CA ARG A 20 -5.00 1.00 1.27
C ARG A 20 -5.79 0.07 2.20
N ALA A 21 -6.17 -1.12 1.74
CA ALA A 21 -6.91 -2.09 2.56
C ALA A 21 -6.16 -2.47 3.86
N ARG A 22 -4.83 -2.63 3.80
CA ARG A 22 -4.00 -2.91 4.98
C ARG A 22 -3.88 -1.72 5.94
N MET A 23 -4.01 -0.49 5.43
CA MET A 23 -4.01 0.72 6.25
C MET A 23 -5.35 0.82 6.98
N ASP A 24 -6.46 0.62 6.28
CA ASP A 24 -7.81 0.63 6.84
C ASP A 24 -7.97 -0.45 7.93
N GLU A 25 -7.55 -1.70 7.67
CA GLU A 25 -7.60 -2.78 8.67
C GLU A 25 -6.75 -2.45 9.91
N ALA A 26 -5.62 -1.77 9.71
CA ALA A 26 -4.74 -1.37 10.80
C ALA A 26 -5.34 -0.24 11.65
N ASP A 27 -6.06 0.69 11.03
CA ASP A 27 -6.80 1.76 11.73
C ASP A 27 -8.02 1.20 12.47
N ASP A 28 -8.80 0.29 11.86
CA ASP A 28 -9.87 -0.45 12.54
C ASP A 28 -9.35 -1.17 13.78
N ARG A 29 -8.18 -1.79 13.67
CA ARG A 29 -7.53 -2.46 14.80
C ARG A 29 -7.15 -1.47 15.90
N LEU A 30 -6.70 -0.25 15.57
CA LEU A 30 -6.40 0.79 16.57
C LEU A 30 -7.64 1.20 17.37
N GLU A 31 -8.81 1.23 16.73
CA GLU A 31 -10.08 1.60 17.38
C GLU A 31 -10.68 0.47 18.23
N LEU A 32 -10.56 -0.78 17.78
CA LEU A 32 -11.26 -1.92 18.36
C LEU A 32 -10.51 -2.63 19.50
N SER A 33 -9.25 -2.29 19.78
CA SER A 33 -8.41 -3.07 20.68
C SER A 33 -7.81 -2.29 21.85
N ASN A 34 -7.78 -2.94 23.02
CA ASN A 34 -7.10 -2.44 24.22
C ASN A 34 -5.58 -2.70 24.13
N MET A 35 -4.94 -2.25 23.05
CA MET A 35 -3.49 -2.38 22.87
C MET A 35 -2.75 -1.41 23.79
N SER A 36 -1.49 -1.73 24.05
CA SER A 36 -0.57 -0.77 24.68
C SER A 36 -0.29 0.42 23.75
N GLU A 37 0.08 1.57 24.34
CA GLU A 37 0.43 2.76 23.56
C GLU A 37 1.64 2.52 22.63
N GLU A 38 2.58 1.67 23.03
CA GLU A 38 3.73 1.27 22.19
C GLU A 38 3.28 0.49 20.94
N GLU A 39 2.32 -0.41 21.07
CA GLU A 39 1.75 -1.12 19.93
C GLU A 39 0.98 -0.18 19.00
N LYS A 40 0.23 0.78 19.57
CA LYS A 40 -0.48 1.80 18.78
C LYS A 40 0.48 2.69 18.02
N GLU A 41 1.58 3.12 18.66
CA GLU A 41 2.63 3.91 18.01
C GLU A 41 3.27 3.14 16.86
N ASN A 42 3.59 1.86 17.07
CA ASN A 42 4.11 1.00 16.02
C ASN A 42 3.16 0.84 14.83
N ILE A 43 1.85 0.76 15.06
CA ILE A 43 0.85 0.70 13.98
C ILE A 43 0.81 2.04 13.24
N ARG A 44 0.78 3.18 13.95
CA ARG A 44 0.80 4.52 13.35
C ARG A 44 2.05 4.74 12.49
N LEU A 45 3.21 4.31 12.94
CA LEU A 45 4.46 4.38 12.16
C LEU A 45 4.39 3.55 10.87
N LYS A 46 3.81 2.35 10.95
CA LYS A 46 3.57 1.51 9.76
C LYS A 46 2.56 2.15 8.81
N ASN A 47 1.49 2.76 9.32
CA ASN A 47 0.51 3.45 8.50
C ASN A 47 1.10 4.70 7.83
N LYS A 48 1.98 5.44 8.51
CA LYS A 48 2.74 6.52 7.88
C LYS A 48 3.56 6.04 6.68
N HIS A 49 4.29 4.95 6.82
CA HIS A 49 5.04 4.36 5.71
C HIS A 49 4.12 3.89 4.57
N ARG A 50 2.96 3.31 4.88
CA ARG A 50 1.97 2.90 3.85
C ARG A 50 1.40 4.09 3.10
N ALA A 51 1.18 5.22 3.77
CA ALA A 51 0.73 6.46 3.13
C ALA A 51 1.77 6.99 2.14
N GLU A 52 3.06 6.99 2.49
CA GLU A 52 4.15 7.37 1.58
C GLU A 52 4.23 6.42 0.36
N GLN A 53 3.97 5.12 0.55
CA GLN A 53 3.88 4.16 -0.55
C GLN A 53 2.68 4.41 -1.47
N ILE A 54 1.53 4.74 -0.89
CA ILE A 54 0.31 5.10 -1.63
C ILE A 54 0.56 6.32 -2.51
N GLU A 55 1.14 7.39 -1.96
CA GLU A 55 1.46 8.62 -2.70
C GLU A 55 2.43 8.34 -3.86
N GLY A 56 3.47 7.53 -3.62
CA GLY A 56 4.40 7.12 -4.68
C GLY A 56 3.71 6.32 -5.79
N LEU A 57 2.87 5.34 -5.43
CA LEU A 57 2.12 4.53 -6.40
C LEU A 57 1.10 5.34 -7.18
N GLU A 58 0.40 6.29 -6.53
CA GLU A 58 -0.54 7.20 -7.19
C GLU A 58 0.16 8.13 -8.17
N SER A 59 1.31 8.69 -7.78
CA SER A 59 2.13 9.53 -8.67
C SER A 59 2.62 8.74 -9.88
N GLU A 60 3.17 7.54 -9.66
CA GLU A 60 3.63 6.66 -10.74
C GLU A 60 2.50 6.17 -11.66
N LEU A 61 1.28 6.01 -11.14
CA LEU A 61 0.12 5.68 -11.96
C LEU A 61 -0.30 6.90 -12.78
N SER A 62 -0.41 8.07 -12.17
CA SER A 62 -0.78 9.32 -12.84
C SER A 62 0.19 9.68 -13.98
N ASP A 63 1.50 9.61 -13.73
CA ASP A 63 2.54 9.92 -14.72
C ASP A 63 2.48 8.94 -15.92
N GLY A 64 2.13 7.69 -15.66
CA GLY A 64 1.91 6.67 -16.70
C GLY A 64 0.64 6.88 -17.54
N TYR A 65 -0.34 7.64 -17.05
CA TYR A 65 -1.53 8.02 -17.83
C TYR A 65 -1.28 9.26 -18.70
N ASP A 66 -0.37 10.16 -18.29
CA ASP A 66 -0.02 11.37 -19.07
C ASP A 66 0.93 11.06 -20.26
N ASP A 67 1.70 9.97 -20.21
CA ASP A 67 2.64 9.56 -21.28
C ASP A 67 1.97 8.76 -22.43
N GLU A 68 0.69 8.39 -22.33
CA GLU A 68 -0.05 7.67 -23.41
C GLU A 68 -0.81 8.62 -24.38
N ASP A 69 -0.77 9.94 -24.16
CA ASP A 69 -1.52 10.94 -24.94
C ASP A 69 -0.67 11.81 -25.91
N GLU A 70 0.56 11.40 -26.28
CA GLU A 70 1.41 12.06 -27.32
C GLU A 70 1.61 11.26 -28.63
#